data_AF-A0A7C0YMF9-F1
#
_entry.id   AF-A0A7C0YMF9-F1
#
_cell.length_a   1.000
_cell.length_b   1.000
_cell.length_c   1.000
_cell.angle_alpha   90.00
_cell.angle_beta   90.00
_cell.angle_gamma   90.00
#
_symmetry.space_group_name_H-M   'P 1'
#
loop_
_entity.id
_entity.type
_entity.pdbx_description
1 polymer ?
#
loop_
_entity_poly.entity_id
_entity_poly.type
_entity_poly.pdbx_seq_one_letter_code
_entity_poly.pdbx_strand_id
1 'polypeptide(L)'
;MLYPARMKKIQLLALDRYQERIVERLHELGTLQINEGADESGVLKSWEKRRENVLAFKRRAETLLDSLEPFEKIEKPQLRKLIFEKPAPFECDPKLLNQEAAQPYLSSLQRKLTNLKDRLARLEREIERTTARLKTIKKFEGFKIDLSEIRDTKQTFSIAGDVPMENLEELLQELSSFSLSLSKREGEEKALLIALGL
;
A
#
# COMPACT_ATOMS: atom_id res chain seq x y z
N MET A 1 6.28 47.26 43.77
CA MET A 1 6.43 46.13 42.84
C MET A 1 7.91 45.82 42.72
N LEU A 2 8.35 44.57 42.93
CA LEU A 2 9.77 44.24 43.14
C LEU A 2 10.42 43.38 42.03
N TYR A 3 9.71 43.04 40.95
CA TYR A 3 10.27 42.32 39.81
C TYR A 3 9.78 42.90 38.48
N PRO A 4 10.62 42.91 37.43
CA PRO A 4 10.24 43.37 36.10
C PRO A 4 9.19 42.44 35.48
N ALA A 5 8.33 43.02 34.62
CA ALA A 5 7.33 42.26 33.88
C ALA A 5 7.99 41.29 32.87
N ARG A 6 7.42 40.10 32.70
CA ARG A 6 7.88 39.12 31.68
C ARG A 6 7.54 39.66 30.28
N MET A 7 8.54 40.12 29.54
CA MET A 7 8.37 40.53 28.15
C MET A 7 8.46 39.33 27.20
N LYS A 8 7.68 39.35 26.11
CA LYS A 8 7.76 38.39 25.00
C LYS A 8 8.39 39.07 23.80
N LYS A 9 9.39 38.42 23.19
CA LYS A 9 9.95 38.87 21.91
C LYS A 9 9.01 38.44 20.79
N ILE A 10 8.63 39.38 19.94
CA ILE A 10 7.76 39.15 18.77
C ILE A 10 8.56 39.57 17.52
N GLN A 11 8.50 38.75 16.47
CA GLN A 11 9.07 39.08 15.17
C GLN A 11 7.92 39.28 14.18
N LEU A 12 7.95 40.39 13.46
CA LEU A 12 6.97 40.74 12.44
C LEU A 12 7.66 40.71 11.08
N LEU A 13 7.06 40.00 10.13
CA LEU A 13 7.47 39.97 8.73
C LEU A 13 6.45 40.80 7.97
N ALA A 14 6.91 41.85 7.30
CA ALA A 14 6.08 42.75 6.53
C ALA A 14 6.67 42.96 5.14
N LEU A 15 5.82 43.38 4.20
CA LEU A 15 6.30 43.89 2.91
C LEU A 15 6.85 45.30 3.13
N ASP A 16 7.95 45.65 2.46
CA ASP A 16 8.64 46.95 2.59
C ASP A 16 7.67 48.14 2.50
N ARG A 17 6.74 48.08 1.54
CA ARG A 17 5.70 49.10 1.33
C ARG A 17 4.77 49.37 2.53
N TYR A 18 4.74 48.48 3.52
CA TYR A 18 3.92 48.60 4.72
C TYR A 18 4.76 48.78 5.99
N GLN A 19 6.09 48.79 5.88
CA GLN A 19 6.98 48.87 7.03
C GLN A 19 6.73 50.13 7.86
N GLU A 20 6.75 51.31 7.22
CA GLU A 20 6.53 52.59 7.89
C GLU A 20 5.18 52.63 8.62
N ARG A 21 4.11 52.25 7.93
CA ARG A 21 2.75 52.23 8.49
C ARG A 21 2.61 51.25 9.66
N ILE A 22 3.31 50.11 9.63
CA ILE A 22 3.29 49.13 10.72
C ILE A 22 4.07 49.67 11.92
N VAL A 23 5.25 50.26 11.70
CA VAL A 23 6.05 50.87 12.77
C VAL A 23 5.27 52.00 13.44
N GLU A 24 4.65 52.89 12.67
CA GLU A 24 3.79 53.96 13.19
C GLU A 24 2.68 53.42 14.08
N ARG A 25 1.92 52.41 13.61
CA ARG A 25 0.83 51.82 14.39
C ARG A 25 1.30 51.10 15.65
N LEU A 26 2.44 50.43 15.61
CA LEU A 26 3.00 49.77 16.79
C LEU A 26 3.54 50.79 17.79
N HIS A 27 4.04 51.92 17.30
CA HIS A 27 4.48 53.03 18.13
C HIS A 27 3.29 53.73 18.80
N GLU A 28 2.19 53.96 18.08
CA GLU A 28 0.91 54.48 18.64
C GLU A 28 0.37 53.60 19.77
N LEU A 29 0.56 52.29 19.69
CA LEU A 29 0.12 51.34 20.72
C LEU A 29 0.99 51.39 22.00
N GLY A 30 2.18 51.99 21.96
CA GLY A 30 3.02 52.30 23.12
C GLY A 30 3.49 51.11 23.98
N THR A 31 3.26 49.87 23.55
CA THR A 31 3.42 48.65 24.36
C THR A 31 4.58 47.77 23.92
N LEU A 32 5.30 48.17 22.86
CA LEU A 32 6.34 47.38 22.22
C LEU A 32 7.62 48.21 22.06
N GLN A 33 8.76 47.60 22.38
CA GLN A 33 10.08 48.14 22.05
C GLN A 33 10.51 47.59 20.69
N ILE A 34 10.61 48.46 19.69
CA ILE A 34 11.03 48.08 18.33
C ILE A 34 12.55 48.11 18.27
N ASN A 35 13.16 46.96 17.95
CA ASN A 35 14.59 46.85 17.68
C ASN A 35 14.76 46.51 16.20
N GLU A 36 15.45 47.35 15.45
CA GLU A 36 15.88 47.03 14.08
C GLU A 36 16.99 45.98 14.17
N GLY A 37 16.68 44.75 13.75
CA GLY A 37 17.57 43.60 13.90
C GLY A 37 18.51 43.44 12.70
N ALA A 38 19.81 43.63 12.90
CA ALA A 38 20.86 43.53 11.89
C ALA A 38 21.26 42.10 11.45
N ASP A 39 20.38 41.10 11.59
CA ASP A 39 20.73 39.67 11.39
C ASP A 39 19.76 38.96 10.42
N GLU A 40 19.48 39.63 9.31
CA GLU A 40 18.57 39.15 8.26
C GLU A 40 19.00 37.80 7.67
N SER A 41 20.31 37.61 7.49
CA SER A 41 20.88 36.45 6.79
C SER A 41 20.75 35.13 7.55
N GLY A 42 20.84 35.13 8.88
CA GLY A 42 20.68 33.93 9.71
C GLY A 42 19.21 33.51 9.85
N VAL A 43 18.30 34.49 9.95
CA VAL A 43 16.87 34.24 10.08
C VAL A 43 16.30 33.72 8.76
N LEU A 44 16.65 34.33 7.62
CA LEU A 44 16.24 33.86 6.28
C LEU A 44 16.66 32.41 6.02
N LYS A 45 17.92 32.05 6.30
CA LYS A 45 18.42 30.67 6.17
C LYS A 45 17.66 29.67 7.06
N SER A 46 17.27 30.08 8.26
CA SER A 46 16.47 29.26 9.18
C SER A 46 15.05 29.02 8.65
N TRP A 47 14.44 30.05 8.06
CA TRP A 47 13.12 29.95 7.41
C TRP A 47 13.14 29.11 6.13
N GLU A 48 14.18 29.24 5.30
CA GLU A 48 14.36 28.41 4.10
C GLU A 48 14.46 26.93 4.48
N LYS A 49 15.32 26.61 5.47
CA LYS A 49 15.45 25.24 5.97
C LYS A 49 14.13 24.71 6.55
N ARG A 50 13.38 25.55 7.27
CA ARG A 50 12.06 25.19 7.79
C ARG A 50 11.05 24.96 6.67
N ARG A 51 11.05 25.79 5.63
CA ARG A 51 10.20 25.66 4.45
C ARG A 51 10.49 24.38 3.69
N GLU A 52 11.75 24.09 3.41
CA GLU A 52 12.17 22.84 2.74
C GLU A 52 11.70 21.62 3.50
N ASN A 53 11.90 21.61 4.82
CA ASN A 53 11.43 20.53 5.67
C ASN A 53 9.91 20.37 5.60
N VAL A 54 9.13 21.45 5.76
CA VAL A 54 7.66 21.41 5.68
C VAL A 54 7.18 20.91 4.31
N LEU A 55 7.83 21.32 3.23
CA LEU A 55 7.53 20.82 1.89
C LEU A 55 7.85 19.32 1.75
N ALA A 56 8.97 18.86 2.31
CA ALA A 56 9.31 17.44 2.34
C ALA A 56 8.28 16.63 3.15
N PHE A 57 7.80 17.16 4.27
CA PHE A 57 6.72 16.57 5.05
C PHE A 57 5.42 16.48 4.28
N LYS A 58 5.02 17.58 3.62
CA LYS A 58 3.83 17.62 2.77
C LYS A 58 3.92 16.56 1.66
N ARG A 59 5.03 16.52 0.92
CA ARG A 59 5.24 15.52 -0.14
C ARG A 59 5.15 14.10 0.39
N ARG A 60 5.76 13.82 1.56
CA ARG A 60 5.72 12.50 2.17
C ARG A 60 4.30 12.10 2.61
N ALA A 61 3.53 13.05 3.13
CA ALA A 61 2.13 12.83 3.47
C ALA A 61 1.27 12.60 2.22
N GLU A 62 1.48 13.37 1.16
CA GLU A 62 0.82 13.17 -0.15
C GLU A 62 1.16 11.81 -0.73
N THR A 63 2.43 11.39 -0.73
CA THR A 63 2.81 10.04 -1.19
C THR A 63 2.14 8.94 -0.37
N LEU A 64 1.98 9.14 0.94
CA LEU A 64 1.24 8.19 1.78
C LEU A 64 -0.26 8.17 1.44
N LEU A 65 -0.86 9.32 1.13
CA LEU A 65 -2.25 9.40 0.70
C LEU A 65 -2.45 8.74 -0.68
N ASP A 66 -1.62 9.05 -1.67
CA ASP A 66 -1.65 8.45 -3.00
C ASP A 66 -1.49 6.92 -2.93
N SER A 67 -0.64 6.46 -2.01
CA SER A 67 -0.42 5.04 -1.79
C SER A 67 -1.62 4.32 -1.14
N LEU A 68 -2.54 5.08 -0.56
CA LEU A 68 -3.80 4.64 0.05
C LEU A 68 -4.99 4.78 -0.90
N GLU A 69 -4.90 5.61 -1.95
CA GLU A 69 -5.95 5.85 -2.95
C GLU A 69 -6.52 4.55 -3.57
N PRO A 70 -5.71 3.53 -3.92
CA PRO A 70 -6.25 2.26 -4.42
C PRO A 70 -7.16 1.54 -3.41
N PHE A 71 -6.99 1.83 -2.11
CA PHE A 71 -7.77 1.25 -1.02
C PHE A 71 -8.99 2.09 -0.64
N GLU A 72 -9.14 3.33 -1.15
CA GLU A 72 -10.36 4.13 -0.93
C GLU A 72 -11.58 3.57 -1.66
N LYS A 73 -11.37 2.75 -2.69
CA LYS A 73 -12.42 1.97 -3.36
C LYS A 73 -12.87 0.78 -2.49
N ILE A 74 -13.28 1.06 -1.26
CA ILE A 74 -13.92 0.10 -0.39
C ILE A 74 -15.34 -0.13 -0.93
N GLU A 75 -15.57 -1.28 -1.56
CA GLU A 75 -16.89 -1.70 -2.07
C GLU A 75 -17.95 -1.85 -0.95
N LYS A 76 -17.52 -1.89 0.33
CA LYS A 76 -18.41 -1.96 1.49
C LYS A 76 -18.75 -0.56 2.03
N PRO A 77 -19.97 -0.04 1.80
CA PRO A 77 -20.34 1.33 2.16
C PRO A 77 -20.28 1.61 3.67
N GLN A 78 -20.44 0.59 4.52
CA GLN A 78 -20.38 0.72 5.98
C GLN A 78 -18.98 1.10 6.50
N LEU A 79 -17.92 0.55 5.90
CA LEU A 79 -16.53 0.87 6.25
C LEU A 79 -16.11 2.25 5.71
N ARG A 80 -16.65 2.62 4.54
CA ARG A 80 -16.44 3.94 3.96
C ARG A 80 -16.98 5.05 4.87
N LYS A 81 -18.13 4.82 5.49
CA LYS A 81 -18.70 5.74 6.48
C LYS A 81 -17.83 5.88 7.73
N LEU A 82 -17.34 4.77 8.26
CA LEU A 82 -16.54 4.77 9.49
C LEU A 82 -15.15 5.43 9.34
N ILE A 83 -14.58 5.41 8.14
CA ILE A 83 -13.22 5.91 7.85
C ILE A 83 -13.25 7.30 7.19
N PHE A 84 -14.27 7.59 6.37
CA PHE A 84 -14.30 8.78 5.49
C PHE A 84 -15.54 9.67 5.64
N GLU A 85 -16.55 9.34 6.47
CA GLU A 85 -17.51 10.39 6.87
C GLU A 85 -16.77 11.40 7.73
N LYS A 86 -16.87 12.67 7.31
CA LYS A 86 -16.12 13.83 7.81
C LYS A 86 -15.71 13.65 9.28
N PRO A 87 -14.40 13.58 9.60
CA PRO A 87 -14.02 13.61 10.99
C PRO A 87 -14.60 14.88 11.63
N ALA A 88 -14.99 14.78 12.90
CA ALA A 88 -15.12 15.93 13.79
C ALA A 88 -14.00 16.93 13.48
N PRO A 89 -14.24 18.25 13.55
CA PRO A 89 -13.29 19.27 13.10
C PRO A 89 -11.90 18.85 13.55
N PHE A 90 -11.04 18.56 12.57
CA PHE A 90 -9.71 18.02 12.83
C PHE A 90 -9.01 19.04 13.73
N GLU A 91 -8.97 18.75 15.03
CA GLU A 91 -8.16 19.50 15.97
C GLU A 91 -6.74 19.19 15.55
N CYS A 92 -6.18 20.08 14.72
CA CYS A 92 -4.79 20.02 14.34
C CYS A 92 -4.01 20.16 15.64
N ASP A 93 -3.60 19.01 16.21
CA ASP A 93 -2.85 18.98 17.45
C ASP A 93 -1.63 19.88 17.22
N PRO A 94 -1.50 21.03 17.92
CA PRO A 94 -0.45 22.00 17.63
C PRO A 94 0.95 21.39 17.83
N LYS A 95 1.03 20.22 18.48
CA LYS A 95 2.24 19.40 18.59
C LYS A 95 2.64 18.73 17.26
N LEU A 96 1.72 18.46 16.35
CA LEU A 96 2.01 17.91 15.01
C LEU A 96 2.55 18.97 14.03
N LEU A 97 2.38 20.27 14.34
CA LEU A 97 3.13 21.35 13.69
C LEU A 97 4.61 21.37 14.13
N ASN A 98 4.94 20.62 15.18
CA ASN A 98 6.31 20.48 15.65
C ASN A 98 7.01 19.33 14.93
N GLN A 99 8.07 19.68 14.19
CA GLN A 99 8.76 18.80 13.25
C GLN A 99 9.26 17.49 13.90
N GLU A 100 9.76 17.60 15.13
CA GLU A 100 10.31 16.48 15.89
C GLU A 100 9.26 15.43 16.29
N ALA A 101 8.00 15.84 16.43
CA ALA A 101 6.89 14.95 16.76
C ALA A 101 6.25 14.32 15.51
N ALA A 102 6.20 15.06 14.39
CA ALA A 102 5.59 14.59 13.15
C ALA A 102 6.43 13.52 12.42
N GLN A 103 7.76 13.62 12.46
CA GLN A 103 8.67 12.71 11.78
C GLN A 103 8.60 11.24 12.23
N PRO A 104 8.64 10.92 13.55
CA PRO A 104 8.50 9.55 14.00
C PRO A 104 7.11 9.00 13.68
N TYR A 105 6.07 9.84 13.77
CA TYR A 105 4.71 9.45 13.46
C TYR A 105 4.55 9.03 11.99
N LEU A 106 4.96 9.87 11.04
CA LEU A 106 4.92 9.55 9.61
C LEU A 106 5.79 8.34 9.24
N SER A 107 6.95 8.20 9.90
CA SER A 107 7.81 7.04 9.69
C SER A 107 7.16 5.74 10.19
N SER A 108 6.45 5.81 11.32
CA SER A 108 5.70 4.68 11.84
C SER A 108 4.53 4.28 10.94
N LEU A 109 3.81 5.27 10.38
CA LEU A 109 2.72 5.05 9.43
C LEU A 109 3.24 4.43 8.14
N GLN A 110 4.32 4.97 7.59
CA GLN A 110 4.95 4.42 6.40
C GLN A 110 5.36 2.96 6.61
N ARG A 111 5.98 2.63 7.75
CA ARG A 111 6.36 1.25 8.06
C ARG A 111 5.14 0.32 8.16
N LYS A 112 4.06 0.76 8.82
CA LYS A 112 2.81 0.00 8.90
C LYS A 112 2.21 -0.24 7.52
N LEU A 113 2.18 0.80 6.69
CA LEU A 113 1.68 0.72 5.33
C LEU A 113 2.49 -0.26 4.48
N THR A 114 3.82 -0.20 4.50
CA THR A 114 4.67 -1.13 3.74
C THR A 114 4.41 -2.57 4.17
N ASN A 115 4.33 -2.82 5.48
CA ASN A 115 4.02 -4.16 6.01
C ASN A 115 2.65 -4.67 5.54
N LEU A 116 1.64 -3.79 5.47
CA LEU A 116 0.31 -4.16 4.96
C LEU A 116 0.34 -4.45 3.46
N LYS A 117 1.05 -3.65 2.67
CA LYS A 117 1.25 -3.89 1.23
C LYS A 117 1.94 -5.23 0.96
N ASP A 118 2.99 -5.55 1.72
CA ASP A 118 3.71 -6.81 1.58
C ASP A 118 2.82 -8.01 1.94
N ARG A 119 2.01 -7.88 2.99
CA ARG A 119 1.03 -8.92 3.39
C ARG A 119 -0.02 -9.12 2.31
N LEU A 120 -0.54 -8.05 1.75
CA LEU A 120 -1.55 -8.10 0.69
C LEU A 120 -0.98 -8.79 -0.55
N ALA A 121 0.21 -8.40 -1.00
CA ALA A 121 0.88 -9.04 -2.15
C ALA A 121 1.15 -10.54 -1.92
N ARG A 122 1.46 -10.94 -0.67
CA ARG A 122 1.59 -12.37 -0.31
C ARG A 122 0.26 -13.11 -0.43
N LEU A 123 -0.81 -12.53 0.11
CA LEU A 123 -2.15 -13.12 0.06
C LEU A 123 -2.68 -13.23 -1.37
N GLU A 124 -2.45 -12.22 -2.22
CA GLU A 124 -2.81 -12.28 -3.64
C GLU A 124 -2.12 -13.45 -4.36
N ARG A 125 -0.81 -13.63 -4.13
CA ARG A 125 -0.08 -14.78 -4.69
C ARG A 125 -0.59 -16.11 -4.16
N GLU A 126 -0.98 -16.18 -2.89
CA GLU A 126 -1.59 -17.40 -2.32
C GLU A 126 -2.95 -17.70 -2.94
N ILE A 127 -3.77 -16.67 -3.18
CA ILE A 127 -5.05 -16.78 -3.89
C ILE A 127 -4.80 -17.26 -5.32
N GLU A 128 -3.86 -16.70 -6.05
CA GLU A 128 -3.52 -17.15 -7.41
C GLU A 128 -3.05 -18.61 -7.43
N ARG A 129 -2.16 -19.00 -6.50
CA ARG A 129 -1.69 -20.38 -6.39
C ARG A 129 -2.81 -21.35 -6.05
N THR A 130 -3.68 -21.01 -5.10
CA THR A 130 -4.79 -21.88 -4.70
C THR A 130 -5.87 -21.96 -5.77
N THR A 131 -6.17 -20.86 -6.46
CA THR A 131 -7.11 -20.86 -7.59
C THR A 131 -6.56 -21.65 -8.78
N ALA A 132 -5.26 -21.56 -9.07
CA ALA A 132 -4.61 -22.40 -10.09
C ALA A 132 -4.69 -23.89 -9.72
N ARG A 133 -4.38 -24.25 -8.46
CA ARG A 133 -4.52 -25.63 -7.97
C ARG A 133 -5.97 -26.12 -8.05
N LEU A 134 -6.94 -25.30 -7.65
CA LEU A 134 -8.36 -25.63 -7.76
C LEU A 134 -8.78 -25.84 -9.21
N LYS A 135 -8.31 -25.00 -10.15
CA LYS A 135 -8.56 -25.22 -11.58
C LYS A 135 -8.00 -26.56 -12.04
N THR A 136 -6.78 -26.91 -11.65
CA THR A 136 -6.18 -28.22 -11.94
C THR A 136 -7.02 -29.36 -11.36
N ILE A 137 -7.37 -29.31 -10.08
CA ILE A 137 -8.19 -30.34 -9.41
C ILE A 137 -9.56 -30.47 -10.07
N LYS A 138 -10.21 -29.36 -10.43
CA LYS A 138 -11.50 -29.37 -11.13
C LYS A 138 -11.44 -30.05 -12.50
N LYS A 139 -10.28 -30.14 -13.15
CA LYS A 139 -10.12 -30.93 -14.37
C LYS A 139 -10.17 -32.44 -14.07
N PHE A 140 -9.66 -32.85 -12.92
CA PHE A 140 -9.65 -34.25 -12.48
C PHE A 140 -10.97 -34.75 -11.87
N GLU A 141 -11.89 -33.85 -11.53
CA GLU A 141 -13.21 -34.19 -10.98
C GLU A 141 -14.05 -35.08 -11.92
N GLY A 142 -13.74 -35.10 -13.23
CA GLY A 142 -14.37 -36.02 -14.20
C GLY A 142 -13.91 -37.48 -14.08
N PHE A 143 -12.79 -37.74 -13.40
CA PHE A 143 -12.33 -39.09 -13.11
C PHE A 143 -12.89 -39.55 -11.77
N LYS A 144 -13.64 -40.65 -11.77
CA LYS A 144 -14.00 -41.38 -10.54
C LYS A 144 -12.84 -42.26 -10.08
N ILE A 145 -11.62 -41.72 -10.07
CA ILE A 145 -10.43 -42.44 -9.63
C ILE A 145 -9.97 -41.82 -8.32
N ASP A 146 -9.77 -42.64 -7.30
CA ASP A 146 -9.14 -42.18 -6.07
C ASP A 146 -7.65 -41.96 -6.32
N LEU A 147 -7.26 -40.70 -6.52
CA LEU A 147 -5.86 -40.31 -6.74
C LEU A 147 -4.95 -40.68 -5.55
N SER A 148 -5.52 -41.04 -4.39
CA SER A 148 -4.78 -41.59 -3.25
C SER A 148 -4.06 -42.89 -3.59
N GLU A 149 -4.65 -43.69 -4.48
CA GLU A 149 -4.16 -45.00 -4.89
C GLU A 149 -3.14 -44.91 -6.03
N ILE A 150 -3.12 -43.77 -6.74
CA ILE A 150 -2.13 -43.43 -7.76
C ILE A 150 -0.88 -42.88 -7.06
N ARG A 151 -0.10 -43.75 -6.42
CA ARG A 151 1.25 -43.42 -5.95
C ARG A 151 2.26 -44.12 -6.82
N ASP A 152 3.30 -43.39 -7.21
CA ASP A 152 4.48 -43.99 -7.83
C ASP A 152 5.10 -44.96 -6.81
N THR A 153 5.11 -46.24 -7.17
CA THR A 153 5.88 -47.26 -6.44
C THR A 153 7.19 -47.49 -7.17
N LYS A 154 8.09 -48.33 -6.62
CA LYS A 154 9.34 -48.68 -7.31
C LYS A 154 9.12 -49.33 -8.70
N GLN A 155 7.91 -49.81 -8.97
CA GLN A 155 7.55 -50.57 -10.16
C GLN A 155 6.33 -49.97 -10.87
N THR A 156 5.84 -48.80 -10.47
CA THR A 156 4.73 -48.16 -11.16
C THR A 156 4.96 -46.67 -11.27
N PHE A 157 4.66 -46.12 -12.44
CA PHE A 157 4.64 -44.67 -12.64
C PHE A 157 3.28 -44.25 -13.18
N SER A 158 2.87 -43.05 -12.77
CA SER A 158 1.61 -42.45 -13.17
C SER A 158 1.83 -41.12 -13.87
N ILE A 159 1.25 -40.95 -15.06
CA ILE A 159 1.34 -39.70 -15.81
C ILE A 159 -0.07 -39.20 -16.08
N ALA A 160 -0.32 -37.95 -15.71
CA ALA A 160 -1.57 -37.27 -15.95
C ALA A 160 -1.32 -35.96 -16.72
N GLY A 161 -2.04 -35.75 -17.83
CA GLY A 161 -1.86 -34.58 -18.67
C GLY A 161 -3.04 -34.28 -19.59
N ASP A 162 -3.03 -33.06 -20.13
CA ASP A 162 -3.96 -32.63 -21.17
C ASP A 162 -3.35 -32.98 -22.54
N VAL A 163 -4.11 -33.68 -23.38
CA VAL A 163 -3.71 -34.04 -24.75
C VAL A 163 -4.70 -33.42 -25.75
N PRO A 164 -4.24 -32.73 -26.80
CA PRO A 164 -5.10 -32.27 -27.89
C PRO A 164 -5.82 -33.44 -28.55
N MET A 165 -7.11 -33.28 -28.90
CA MET A 165 -7.89 -34.34 -29.56
C MET A 165 -7.25 -34.86 -30.85
N GLU A 166 -6.57 -33.99 -31.59
CA GLU A 166 -5.88 -34.31 -32.85
C GLU A 166 -4.80 -35.38 -32.66
N ASN A 167 -4.10 -35.37 -31.53
CA ASN A 167 -2.98 -36.26 -31.26
C ASN A 167 -3.38 -37.47 -30.41
N LEU A 168 -4.66 -37.58 -30.05
CA LEU A 168 -5.13 -38.56 -29.09
C LEU A 168 -5.05 -39.99 -29.66
N GLU A 169 -5.37 -40.16 -30.94
CA GLU A 169 -5.33 -41.48 -31.60
C GLU A 169 -3.90 -42.00 -31.76
N GLU A 170 -2.95 -41.15 -32.18
CA GLU A 170 -1.53 -41.50 -32.29
C GLU A 170 -0.96 -41.90 -30.91
N LEU A 171 -1.30 -41.13 -29.88
CA LEU A 171 -0.81 -41.34 -28.51
C LEU A 171 -1.43 -42.60 -27.87
N LEU A 172 -2.68 -42.95 -28.20
CA LEU A 172 -3.28 -44.23 -27.81
C LEU A 172 -2.61 -45.44 -28.49
N GLN A 173 -2.15 -45.30 -29.73
CA GLN A 173 -1.43 -46.37 -30.43
C GLN A 173 -0.05 -46.62 -29.79
N GLU A 174 0.69 -45.55 -29.48
CA GLU A 174 1.99 -45.65 -28.81
C GLU A 174 1.89 -46.16 -27.37
N LEU A 175 0.82 -45.79 -26.65
CA LEU A 175 0.61 -46.20 -25.26
C LEU A 175 -0.19 -47.50 -25.10
N SER A 176 -0.40 -48.26 -26.18
CA SER A 176 -1.19 -49.50 -26.18
C SER A 176 -0.68 -50.59 -25.23
N SER A 177 0.58 -50.50 -24.77
CA SER A 177 1.17 -51.39 -23.76
C SER A 177 0.85 -51.03 -22.31
N PHE A 178 0.17 -49.91 -22.04
CA PHE A 178 -0.10 -49.40 -20.69
C PHE A 178 -1.59 -49.47 -20.33
N SER A 179 -1.89 -49.51 -19.02
CA SER A 179 -3.26 -49.35 -18.54
C SER A 179 -3.65 -47.87 -18.58
N LEU A 180 -4.58 -47.51 -19.47
CA LEU A 180 -4.99 -46.13 -19.72
C LEU A 180 -6.40 -45.87 -19.19
N SER A 181 -6.56 -44.76 -18.46
CA SER A 181 -7.87 -44.21 -18.10
C SER A 181 -8.05 -42.87 -18.80
N LEU A 182 -9.10 -42.76 -19.62
CA LEU A 182 -9.42 -41.56 -20.37
C LEU A 182 -10.68 -40.90 -19.78
N SER A 183 -10.66 -39.57 -19.60
CA SER A 183 -11.91 -38.83 -19.42
C SER A 183 -11.97 -37.66 -20.40
N LYS A 184 -13.16 -37.51 -20.99
CA LYS A 184 -13.49 -36.45 -21.93
C LYS A 184 -14.65 -35.66 -21.35
N ARG A 185 -14.49 -34.34 -21.23
CA ARG A 185 -15.63 -33.43 -20.99
C ARG A 185 -16.21 -33.01 -22.33
N GLU A 186 -17.53 -33.08 -22.45
CA GLU A 186 -18.23 -32.62 -23.66
C GLU A 186 -18.00 -31.11 -23.84
N GLY A 187 -17.49 -30.72 -25.01
CA GLY A 187 -17.25 -29.32 -25.39
C GLY A 187 -15.80 -28.81 -25.27
N GLU A 188 -14.82 -29.62 -24.86
CA GLU A 188 -13.40 -29.23 -24.79
C GLU A 188 -12.56 -29.86 -25.93
N GLU A 189 -11.68 -29.05 -26.55
CA GLU A 189 -10.73 -29.47 -27.60
C GLU A 189 -9.56 -30.34 -27.09
N LYS A 190 -9.51 -30.58 -25.77
CA LYS A 190 -8.46 -31.35 -25.09
C LYS A 190 -9.10 -32.45 -24.28
N ALA A 191 -8.52 -33.64 -24.34
CA ALA A 191 -8.87 -34.74 -23.44
C ALA A 191 -7.86 -34.81 -22.30
N LEU A 192 -8.31 -35.27 -21.14
CA LEU A 192 -7.43 -35.53 -20.03
C LEU A 192 -7.11 -37.03 -20.01
N LEU A 193 -5.83 -37.37 -19.96
CA LEU A 193 -5.34 -38.75 -20.03
C LEU A 193 -4.56 -39.07 -18.76
N ILE A 194 -4.88 -40.21 -18.14
CA ILE A 194 -4.11 -40.80 -17.05
C ILE A 194 -3.58 -42.14 -17.53
N ALA A 195 -2.25 -42.24 -17.65
CA ALA A 195 -1.55 -43.46 -18.00
C ALA A 195 -0.90 -44.07 -16.76
N LEU A 196 -1.11 -45.36 -16.55
CA LEU A 196 -0.50 -46.16 -15.50
C LEU A 196 0.41 -47.20 -16.16
N GLY A 197 1.70 -47.09 -15.89
CA GLY A 197 2.70 -48.06 -16.33
C GLY A 197 3.21 -48.92 -15.17
N LEU A 198 3.49 -50.19 -15.51
CA LEU A 198 4.21 -51.19 -14.70
C LEU A 198 5.69 -51.23 -15.10
#